data_AF-E9LHE8-F1
#
_entry.id   AF-E9LHE8-F1
#
_cell.length_a   1.000
_cell.length_b   1.000
_cell.length_c   1.000
_cell.angle_alpha   90.00
_cell.angle_beta   90.00
_cell.angle_gamma   90.00
#
_symmetry.space_group_name_H-M   'P 1'
#
loop_
_entity.id
_entity.type
_entity.pdbx_description
1 polymer ?
#
loop_
_entity_poly.entity_id
_entity_poly.type
_entity_poly.pdbx_seq_one_letter_code
_entity_poly.pdbx_strand_id
1 'polypeptide(L)'
;RDMQDTFYITKDVLLRTQTSADQPRSLENHDFSKGPLKVLSPGRVYRRDTDDATHSHQFHQIEGLVVDKHITMADLKGTLILVAKTLFGDQFDVRLRPSFFPFTEPSVEADVTCFNCNGKGCAICKQTGWIEVLGAGMVHPHVLEMSGIDPEEYGGFA
;
A
#
# COMPACT_ATOMS: atom_id res chain seq x y z
N ARG A 1 -7.55 -5.40 -14.31
CA ARG A 1 -7.42 -6.54 -15.27
C ARG A 1 -7.90 -6.15 -16.68
N ASP A 2 -8.23 -4.88 -16.93
CA ASP A 2 -8.49 -4.44 -18.31
C ASP A 2 -7.16 -4.39 -19.08
N MET A 3 -7.20 -4.74 -20.37
CA MET A 3 -6.06 -4.56 -21.29
C MET A 3 -5.68 -3.08 -21.47
N GLN A 4 -6.58 -2.16 -21.11
CA GLN A 4 -6.31 -0.72 -21.11
C GLN A 4 -5.30 -0.29 -20.05
N ASP A 5 -5.19 -1.01 -18.92
CA ASP A 5 -4.33 -0.59 -17.79
C ASP A 5 -3.09 -1.47 -17.62
N THR A 6 -3.13 -2.69 -18.18
CA THR A 6 -2.14 -3.76 -17.90
C THR A 6 -1.44 -4.24 -19.16
N PHE A 7 -0.12 -4.41 -19.10
CA PHE A 7 0.66 -5.02 -20.17
C PHE A 7 0.59 -6.55 -20.11
N TYR A 8 -0.09 -7.16 -21.07
CA TYR A 8 -0.17 -8.60 -21.24
C TYR A 8 0.87 -9.10 -22.26
N ILE A 9 1.60 -10.15 -21.92
CA ILE A 9 2.50 -10.89 -22.83
C ILE A 9 1.71 -12.00 -23.53
N THR A 10 0.88 -12.70 -22.76
CA THR A 10 -0.12 -13.68 -23.23
C THR A 10 -1.44 -13.42 -22.49
N LYS A 11 -2.46 -14.26 -22.70
CA LYS A 11 -3.74 -14.14 -21.96
C LYS A 11 -3.57 -14.23 -20.43
N ASP A 12 -2.60 -15.02 -19.98
CA ASP A 12 -2.42 -15.36 -18.55
C ASP A 12 -1.09 -14.84 -17.97
N VAL A 13 -0.17 -14.36 -18.83
CA VAL A 13 1.13 -13.81 -18.42
C VAL A 13 1.13 -12.31 -18.69
N LEU A 14 1.41 -11.53 -17.64
CA LEU A 14 1.42 -10.07 -17.66
C LEU A 14 2.63 -9.51 -16.92
N LEU A 15 2.99 -8.27 -17.21
CA LEU A 15 3.91 -7.52 -16.38
C LEU A 15 3.19 -7.06 -15.11
N ARG A 16 3.76 -7.36 -13.94
CA ARG A 16 3.12 -7.04 -12.66
C ARG A 16 2.80 -5.55 -12.53
N THR A 17 1.59 -5.23 -12.11
CA THR A 17 1.09 -3.86 -11.96
C THR A 17 1.38 -3.26 -10.58
N GLN A 18 1.72 -4.13 -9.63
CA GLN A 18 2.00 -3.83 -8.23
C GLN A 18 2.92 -4.90 -7.65
N THR A 19 3.64 -4.56 -6.58
CA THR A 19 4.55 -5.46 -5.87
C THR A 19 3.81 -6.44 -4.95
N SER A 20 2.52 -6.26 -4.69
CA SER A 20 1.67 -7.25 -4.00
C SER A 20 1.60 -8.59 -4.72
N ALA A 21 2.02 -8.70 -6.00
CA ALA A 21 2.19 -9.99 -6.65
C ALA A 21 3.21 -10.92 -5.94
N ASP A 22 4.12 -10.34 -5.13
CA ASP A 22 5.11 -11.09 -4.34
C ASP A 22 4.58 -11.49 -2.95
N GLN A 23 3.50 -10.85 -2.46
CA GLN A 23 2.98 -11.03 -1.11
C GLN A 23 2.26 -12.38 -0.88
N PRO A 24 1.40 -12.89 -1.80
CA PRO A 24 0.81 -14.23 -1.65
C PRO A 24 1.87 -15.32 -1.48
N ARG A 25 2.97 -15.24 -2.24
CA ARG A 25 4.10 -16.18 -2.09
C ARG A 25 4.72 -16.11 -0.69
N SER A 26 4.76 -14.92 -0.10
CA SER A 26 5.26 -14.76 1.27
C SER A 26 4.29 -15.35 2.30
N LEU A 27 2.99 -15.18 2.10
CA LEU A 27 1.95 -15.77 2.95
C LEU A 27 1.96 -17.31 2.87
N GLU A 28 1.98 -17.87 1.65
CA GLU A 28 1.96 -19.32 1.39
C GLU A 28 3.16 -20.06 2.00
N ASN A 29 4.33 -19.41 2.05
CA ASN A 29 5.58 -20.03 2.53
C ASN A 29 5.90 -19.71 4.00
N HIS A 30 5.08 -18.88 4.67
CA HIS A 30 5.35 -18.47 6.05
C HIS A 30 4.80 -19.46 7.06
N ASP A 31 5.59 -19.74 8.09
CA ASP A 31 5.21 -20.59 9.21
C ASP A 31 4.82 -19.69 10.39
N PHE A 32 3.51 -19.47 10.57
CA PHE A 32 2.97 -18.60 11.62
C PHE A 32 3.25 -19.10 13.05
N SER A 33 3.70 -20.35 13.23
CA SER A 33 4.19 -20.80 14.55
C SER A 33 5.50 -20.13 14.96
N LYS A 34 6.24 -19.54 14.00
CA LYS A 34 7.49 -18.80 14.22
C LYS A 34 7.28 -17.31 14.46
N GLY A 35 6.03 -16.85 14.50
CA GLY A 35 5.66 -15.46 14.76
C GLY A 35 5.11 -14.74 13.53
N PRO A 36 5.00 -13.39 13.60
CA PRO A 36 4.34 -12.58 12.58
C PRO A 36 5.05 -12.62 11.23
N LEU A 37 4.28 -12.53 10.15
CA LEU A 37 4.81 -12.18 8.84
C LEU A 37 4.98 -10.66 8.77
N LYS A 38 6.18 -10.19 8.42
CA LYS A 38 6.49 -8.78 8.17
C LYS A 38 7.36 -8.68 6.93
N VAL A 39 6.81 -8.13 5.85
CA VAL A 39 7.48 -8.12 4.53
C VAL A 39 7.44 -6.72 3.94
N LEU A 40 8.55 -6.34 3.31
CA LEU A 40 8.61 -5.22 2.38
C LEU A 40 8.95 -5.78 1.00
N SER A 41 8.18 -5.39 0.00
CA SER A 41 8.34 -5.82 -1.39
C SER A 41 8.70 -4.61 -2.27
N PRO A 42 9.97 -4.19 -2.34
CA PRO A 42 10.39 -3.16 -3.29
C PRO A 42 10.56 -3.74 -4.69
N GLY A 43 10.17 -2.99 -5.72
CA GLY A 43 10.44 -3.45 -7.09
C GLY A 43 9.89 -2.58 -8.20
N ARG A 44 10.30 -2.94 -9.43
CA ARG A 44 9.75 -2.37 -10.66
C ARG A 44 8.36 -2.92 -10.91
N VAL A 45 7.46 -2.03 -11.31
CA VAL A 45 6.07 -2.31 -11.67
C VAL A 45 5.72 -1.55 -12.95
N TYR A 46 4.67 -2.00 -13.62
CA TYR A 46 4.32 -1.54 -14.96
C TYR A 46 2.84 -1.20 -15.05
N ARG A 47 2.53 -0.05 -15.66
CA ARG A 47 1.16 0.37 -15.97
C ARG A 47 1.13 0.89 -17.39
N ARG A 48 0.02 0.72 -18.08
CA ARG A 48 -0.13 1.20 -19.47
C ARG A 48 -0.44 2.70 -19.52
N ASP A 49 0.26 3.47 -18.69
CA ASP A 49 0.17 4.92 -18.68
C ASP A 49 0.97 5.49 -19.86
N THR A 50 0.47 6.56 -20.47
CA THR A 50 1.26 7.29 -21.47
C THR A 50 2.33 8.09 -20.75
N ASP A 51 3.59 7.94 -21.14
CA ASP A 51 4.69 8.70 -20.53
C ASP A 51 4.45 10.21 -20.71
N ASP A 52 4.41 10.93 -19.59
CA ASP A 52 4.28 12.38 -19.54
C ASP A 52 5.10 12.95 -18.37
N ALA A 53 4.90 14.23 -18.03
CA ALA A 53 5.65 14.88 -16.94
C ALA A 53 5.36 14.31 -15.54
N THR A 54 4.28 13.55 -15.38
CA THR A 54 3.75 13.04 -14.11
C THR A 54 3.58 11.52 -14.07
N HIS A 55 3.64 10.84 -15.20
CA HIS A 55 3.45 9.39 -15.32
C HIS A 55 4.57 8.74 -16.11
N SER A 56 4.91 7.51 -15.72
CA SER A 56 5.73 6.63 -16.51
C SER A 56 5.12 5.24 -16.56
N HIS A 57 5.17 4.60 -17.73
CA HIS A 57 4.73 3.22 -17.92
C HIS A 57 5.47 2.21 -17.04
N GLN A 58 6.63 2.61 -16.51
CA GLN A 58 7.45 1.82 -15.62
C GLN A 58 7.97 2.68 -14.46
N PHE A 59 7.69 2.26 -13.24
CA PHE A 59 8.14 2.94 -12.04
C PHE A 59 8.49 1.93 -10.94
N HIS A 60 8.88 2.45 -9.77
CA HIS A 60 9.23 1.65 -8.62
C HIS A 60 8.19 1.86 -7.52
N GLN A 61 7.77 0.77 -6.90
CA GLN A 61 6.88 0.77 -5.75
C GLN A 61 7.51 -0.05 -4.64
N ILE A 62 7.17 0.28 -3.40
CA ILE A 62 7.42 -0.54 -2.23
C ILE A 62 6.09 -0.76 -1.55
N GLU A 63 5.73 -2.00 -1.30
CA GLU A 63 4.56 -2.36 -0.49
C GLU A 63 4.97 -3.07 0.79
N GLY A 64 4.26 -2.78 1.87
CA GLY A 64 4.38 -3.48 3.14
C GLY A 64 3.26 -4.49 3.31
N LEU A 65 3.54 -5.53 4.09
CA LEU A 65 2.52 -6.44 4.59
C LEU A 65 2.92 -6.90 5.99
N VAL A 66 2.01 -6.74 6.94
CA VAL A 66 2.13 -7.29 8.29
C VAL A 66 0.91 -8.16 8.56
N VAL A 67 1.11 -9.42 8.93
CA VAL A 67 0.05 -10.35 9.32
C VAL A 67 0.43 -11.01 10.64
N ASP A 68 -0.46 -10.89 11.62
CA ASP A 68 -0.34 -11.50 12.95
C ASP A 68 -1.72 -11.60 13.62
N LYS A 69 -1.76 -12.23 14.79
CA LYS A 69 -2.92 -12.18 15.67
C LYS A 69 -3.10 -10.77 16.23
N HIS A 70 -4.36 -10.32 16.29
CA HIS A 70 -4.74 -9.03 16.89
C HIS A 70 -4.13 -7.78 16.24
N ILE A 71 -3.83 -7.80 14.93
CA ILE A 71 -3.46 -6.59 14.19
C ILE A 71 -4.68 -5.69 13.97
N THR A 72 -4.53 -4.40 14.23
CA THR A 72 -5.61 -3.41 14.16
C THR A 72 -5.26 -2.23 13.24
N MET A 73 -6.28 -1.44 12.90
CA MET A 73 -6.12 -0.17 12.19
C MET A 73 -5.22 0.83 12.96
N ALA A 74 -5.14 0.72 14.29
CA ALA A 74 -4.26 1.54 15.09
C ALA A 74 -2.77 1.20 14.83
N ASP A 75 -2.45 -0.07 14.63
CA ASP A 75 -1.10 -0.54 14.27
C ASP A 75 -0.70 -0.04 12.89
N LEU A 76 -1.62 -0.09 11.91
CA LEU A 76 -1.40 0.51 10.60
C LEU A 76 -1.13 2.01 10.73
N LYS A 77 -2.00 2.75 11.42
CA LYS A 77 -1.84 4.20 11.60
C LYS A 77 -0.52 4.55 12.29
N GLY A 78 -0.15 3.82 13.34
CA GLY A 78 1.13 4.00 14.04
C GLY A 78 2.33 3.75 13.13
N THR A 79 2.27 2.69 12.33
CA THR A 79 3.31 2.35 11.34
C THR A 79 3.46 3.46 10.29
N LEU A 80 2.34 3.94 9.73
CA LEU A 80 2.36 5.03 8.74
C LEU A 80 2.91 6.34 9.32
N ILE A 81 2.55 6.68 10.56
CA ILE A 81 3.12 7.85 11.26
C ILE A 81 4.62 7.69 11.43
N LEU A 82 5.08 6.51 11.86
CA LEU A 82 6.52 6.24 12.03
C LEU A 82 7.27 6.35 10.70
N VAL A 83 6.73 5.79 9.62
CA VAL A 83 7.32 5.88 8.27
C VAL A 83 7.38 7.33 7.81
N ALA A 84 6.29 8.09 7.91
CA ALA A 84 6.27 9.49 7.49
C ALA A 84 7.29 10.33 8.27
N LYS A 85 7.37 10.16 9.58
CA LYS A 85 8.37 10.86 10.42
C LYS A 85 9.80 10.46 10.08
N THR A 86 10.04 9.18 9.82
CA THR A 86 11.38 8.67 9.48
C THR A 86 11.84 9.18 8.11
N LEU A 87 10.94 9.28 7.13
CA LEU A 87 11.27 9.69 5.76
C LEU A 87 11.28 11.21 5.58
N PHE A 88 10.36 11.92 6.21
CA PHE A 88 10.13 13.35 5.97
C PHE A 88 10.50 14.24 7.16
N GLY A 89 10.45 13.72 8.39
CA GLY A 89 10.74 14.46 9.63
C GLY A 89 9.52 14.64 10.55
N ASP A 90 9.79 14.95 11.82
CA ASP A 90 8.78 15.03 12.88
C ASP A 90 7.75 16.15 12.74
N GLN A 91 8.04 17.16 11.91
CA GLN A 91 7.15 18.29 11.65
C GLN A 91 5.96 17.96 10.75
N PHE A 92 5.92 16.77 10.16
CA PHE A 92 4.87 16.35 9.24
C PHE A 92 3.80 15.51 9.94
N ASP A 93 2.56 15.97 9.87
CA ASP A 93 1.41 15.21 10.33
C ASP A 93 0.93 14.23 9.26
N VAL A 94 0.27 13.16 9.70
CA VAL A 94 -0.37 12.15 8.85
C VAL A 94 -1.87 12.16 9.12
N ARG A 95 -2.67 12.17 8.05
CA ARG A 95 -4.11 11.89 8.13
C ARG A 95 -4.49 10.73 7.21
N LEU A 96 -5.50 9.99 7.63
CA LEU A 96 -6.07 8.88 6.86
C LEU A 96 -7.47 9.29 6.38
N ARG A 97 -7.72 9.14 5.08
CA ARG A 97 -9.03 9.35 4.47
C ARG A 97 -9.58 8.01 4.01
N PRO A 98 -10.87 7.69 4.27
CA PRO A 98 -11.48 6.49 3.69
C PRO A 98 -11.32 6.46 2.18
N SER A 99 -10.94 5.30 1.64
CA SER A 99 -10.83 5.03 0.20
C SER A 99 -11.30 3.60 -0.09
N PHE A 100 -10.97 3.06 -1.26
CA PHE A 100 -11.32 1.70 -1.65
C PHE A 100 -10.18 1.05 -2.43
N PHE A 101 -9.68 -0.08 -1.92
CA PHE A 101 -8.81 -0.99 -2.66
C PHE A 101 -9.36 -2.42 -2.54
N PRO A 102 -9.45 -3.19 -3.64
CA PRO A 102 -10.08 -4.52 -3.62
C PRO A 102 -9.45 -5.55 -2.66
N PHE A 103 -8.22 -5.32 -2.22
CA PHE A 103 -7.43 -6.22 -1.38
C PHE A 103 -7.41 -5.79 0.10
N THR A 104 -8.09 -4.69 0.46
CA THR A 104 -8.17 -4.21 1.84
C THR A 104 -9.57 -3.77 2.23
N GLU A 105 -9.96 -4.02 3.49
CA GLU A 105 -11.21 -3.54 4.08
C GLU A 105 -11.08 -3.42 5.61
N PRO A 106 -11.16 -2.21 6.20
CA PRO A 106 -11.30 -0.90 5.56
C PRO A 106 -10.03 -0.46 4.81
N SER A 107 -10.24 0.36 3.77
CA SER A 107 -9.20 0.98 2.95
C SER A 107 -9.05 2.47 3.25
N VAL A 108 -7.81 2.99 3.19
CA VAL A 108 -7.49 4.41 3.40
C VAL A 108 -6.44 4.95 2.43
N GLU A 109 -6.56 6.22 2.09
CA GLU A 109 -5.46 7.02 1.55
C GLU A 109 -4.77 7.75 2.70
N ALA A 110 -3.43 7.75 2.69
CA ALA A 110 -2.61 8.48 3.64
C ALA A 110 -2.07 9.75 3.00
N ASP A 111 -2.39 10.89 3.63
CA ASP A 111 -1.82 12.18 3.27
C ASP A 111 -0.83 12.65 4.34
N VAL A 112 0.21 13.35 3.90
CA VAL A 112 1.13 14.10 4.78
C VAL A 112 0.95 15.60 4.62
N THR A 113 1.23 16.37 5.67
CA THR A 113 1.24 17.83 5.59
C THR A 113 2.18 18.29 4.47
N CYS A 114 1.75 19.24 3.66
CA CYS A 114 2.52 19.71 2.50
C CYS A 114 3.87 20.31 2.92
N PHE A 115 4.96 19.72 2.42
CA PHE A 115 6.35 20.13 2.72
C PHE A 115 6.67 21.59 2.38
N ASN A 116 5.97 22.18 1.42
CA ASN A 116 6.25 23.54 0.97
C ASN A 116 5.54 24.61 1.81
N CYS A 117 4.35 24.32 2.33
CA CYS A 117 3.51 25.32 3.00
C CYS A 117 3.15 24.98 4.45
N ASN A 118 3.57 23.81 4.95
CA ASN A 118 3.27 23.31 6.29
C ASN A 118 1.79 23.42 6.64
N GLY A 119 0.92 22.96 5.74
CA GLY A 119 -0.53 22.91 5.96
C GLY A 119 -1.30 24.18 5.61
N LYS A 120 -0.62 25.30 5.27
CA LYS A 120 -1.29 26.58 4.96
C LYS A 120 -2.07 26.59 3.62
N GLY A 121 -1.74 25.68 2.71
CA GLY A 121 -2.21 25.69 1.33
C GLY A 121 -1.25 26.42 0.39
N CYS A 122 -0.96 25.80 -0.76
CA CYS A 122 -0.20 26.40 -1.86
C CYS A 122 -0.53 25.70 -3.17
N ALA A 123 0.07 26.15 -4.28
CA ALA A 123 -0.15 25.56 -5.60
C ALA A 123 0.20 24.07 -5.67
N ILE A 124 1.25 23.62 -4.98
CA ILE A 124 1.71 22.21 -4.99
C ILE A 124 0.63 21.28 -4.43
N CYS A 125 0.08 21.61 -3.27
CA CYS A 125 -0.97 20.82 -2.62
C CYS A 125 -2.38 21.23 -3.07
N LYS A 126 -2.53 22.01 -4.16
CA LYS A 126 -3.84 22.50 -4.64
C LYS A 126 -4.67 23.16 -3.53
N GLN A 127 -4.02 23.97 -2.69
CA GLN A 127 -4.62 24.68 -1.56
C GLN A 127 -5.20 23.81 -0.42
N THR A 128 -4.99 22.49 -0.43
CA THR A 128 -5.52 21.62 0.65
C THR A 128 -4.69 21.67 1.92
N GLY A 129 -3.39 21.97 1.81
CA GLY A 129 -2.41 21.81 2.89
C GLY A 129 -1.84 20.39 3.02
N TRP A 130 -2.30 19.44 2.21
CA TRP A 130 -1.99 18.02 2.30
C TRP A 130 -1.55 17.44 0.96
N ILE A 131 -0.64 16.46 0.99
CA ILE A 131 -0.18 15.71 -0.18
C ILE A 131 -0.46 14.24 0.08
N GLU A 132 -1.22 13.61 -0.81
CA GLU A 132 -1.40 12.16 -0.80
C GLU A 132 -0.07 11.48 -1.14
N VAL A 133 0.32 10.48 -0.35
CA VAL A 133 1.62 9.80 -0.51
C VAL A 133 1.50 8.29 -0.72
N LEU A 134 0.44 7.65 -0.22
CA LEU A 134 0.20 6.21 -0.41
C LEU A 134 -1.25 5.83 -0.12
N GLY A 135 -1.65 4.66 -0.61
CA GLY A 135 -2.81 3.92 -0.13
C GLY A 135 -2.40 2.84 0.88
N ALA A 136 -3.28 2.51 1.82
CA ALA A 136 -3.09 1.45 2.80
C ALA A 136 -4.44 0.89 3.26
N GLY A 137 -4.43 -0.22 3.99
CA GLY A 137 -5.65 -0.73 4.62
C GLY A 137 -5.46 -2.02 5.39
N MET A 138 -6.54 -2.49 6.01
CA MET A 138 -6.56 -3.80 6.65
C MET A 138 -6.72 -4.87 5.57
N VAL A 139 -5.89 -5.91 5.57
CA VAL A 139 -5.93 -6.97 4.56
C VAL A 139 -7.32 -7.60 4.56
N HIS A 140 -7.94 -7.66 3.38
CA HIS A 140 -9.28 -8.21 3.23
C HIS A 140 -9.29 -9.70 3.61
N PRO A 141 -10.26 -10.20 4.40
CA PRO A 141 -10.33 -11.59 4.85
C PRO A 141 -10.15 -12.62 3.73
N HIS A 142 -10.79 -12.40 2.59
CA HIS A 142 -10.66 -13.26 1.41
C HIS A 142 -9.21 -13.43 0.90
N VAL A 143 -8.33 -12.43 1.06
CA VAL A 143 -6.90 -12.54 0.70
C VAL A 143 -6.18 -13.52 1.63
N LEU A 144 -6.52 -13.50 2.93
CA LEU A 144 -5.99 -14.44 3.92
C LEU A 144 -6.51 -15.86 3.66
N GLU A 145 -7.81 -16.02 3.42
CA GLU A 145 -8.45 -17.30 3.09
C GLU A 145 -7.82 -17.95 1.86
N MET A 146 -7.63 -17.19 0.77
CA MET A 146 -6.98 -17.66 -0.45
C MET A 146 -5.53 -18.11 -0.21
N SER A 147 -4.90 -17.63 0.86
CA SER A 147 -3.53 -18.00 1.26
C SER A 147 -3.50 -19.09 2.34
N GLY A 148 -4.65 -19.68 2.69
CA GLY A 148 -4.77 -20.75 3.70
C GLY A 148 -4.68 -20.27 5.15
N ILE A 149 -4.94 -18.99 5.41
CA ILE A 149 -4.87 -18.36 6.73
C ILE A 149 -6.29 -18.09 7.24
N ASP A 150 -6.59 -18.47 8.48
CA ASP A 150 -7.88 -18.22 9.12
C ASP A 150 -8.04 -16.74 9.50
N PRO A 151 -8.97 -15.98 8.86
CA PRO A 151 -9.16 -14.56 9.13
C PRO A 151 -9.84 -14.27 10.49
N GLU A 152 -10.40 -15.27 11.16
CA GLU A 152 -10.92 -15.11 12.53
C GLU A 152 -9.79 -15.14 13.56
N GLU A 153 -8.65 -15.76 13.24
CA GLU A 153 -7.47 -15.83 14.11
C GLU A 153 -6.42 -14.77 13.75
N TYR A 154 -6.20 -14.53 12.45
CA TYR A 154 -5.18 -13.63 11.93
C TYR A 154 -5.79 -12.42 11.23
N GLY A 155 -5.19 -11.27 11.49
CA GLY A 155 -5.45 -10.04 10.75
C GLY A 155 -4.16 -9.47 10.18
N GLY A 156 -4.28 -8.43 9.39
CA GLY A 156 -3.10 -7.76 8.86
C GLY A 156 -3.39 -6.40 8.28
N PHE A 157 -2.34 -5.65 8.01
CA PHE A 157 -2.42 -4.44 7.21
C PHE A 157 -1.39 -4.47 6.08
N ALA A 158 -1.71 -3.75 5.02
CA ALA A 158 -0.87 -3.52 3.85
C ALA A 158 -0.82 -2.02 3.53
#